data_AF-A0A419YZK5-F1
#
_entry.id   AF-A0A419YZK5-F1
#
_cell.length_a   1.000
_cell.length_b   1.000
_cell.length_c   1.000
_cell.angle_alpha   90.00
_cell.angle_beta   90.00
_cell.angle_gamma   90.00
#
_symmetry.space_group_name_H-M   'P 1'
#
loop_
_entity.id
_entity.type
_entity.pdbx_description
1 polymer ?
#
loop_
_entity_poly.entity_id
_entity_poly.type
_entity_poly.pdbx_seq_one_letter_code
_entity_poly.pdbx_strand_id
1 'polypeptide(L)'
;MNPIEMNQSELVERLLSITREIEQAASLADWPEAARLTEVRSPLLMSLSADQEPAALEIIRRIQSIDEALLAEAETTQNELHVEFEAAMGRSRAAGEYLRTARL
;
A
#
# COMPACT_ATOMS: atom_id res chain seq x y z
N MET A 1 24.02 3.21 -7.69
CA MET A 1 24.50 3.29 -6.29
C MET A 1 24.51 1.86 -5.79
N ASN A 2 25.69 1.31 -5.49
CA ASN A 2 25.81 -0.08 -5.03
C ASN A 2 25.36 -0.18 -3.57
N PRO A 3 24.74 -1.29 -3.12
CA PRO A 3 24.29 -1.50 -1.74
C PRO A 3 25.42 -1.70 -0.69
N ILE A 4 26.64 -1.26 -1.01
CA ILE A 4 27.81 -1.24 -0.14
C ILE A 4 28.15 0.27 -0.04
N GLU A 5 27.87 1.05 0.99
CA GLU A 5 27.60 0.79 2.41
C GLU A 5 26.58 1.85 2.88
N MET A 6 25.33 1.47 3.14
CA MET A 6 24.45 2.28 3.99
C MET A 6 24.57 1.73 5.40
N ASN A 7 24.91 2.58 6.36
CA ASN A 7 24.89 2.15 7.76
C ASN A 7 23.44 1.94 8.23
N GLN A 8 23.25 1.29 9.38
CA GLN A 8 21.90 0.93 9.85
C GLN A 8 21.00 2.15 10.06
N SER A 9 21.55 3.28 10.52
CA SER A 9 20.78 4.52 10.66
C SER A 9 20.29 5.06 9.32
N GLU A 10 21.17 5.11 8.31
CA GLU A 10 20.81 5.54 6.97
C GLU A 10 19.79 4.59 6.33
N LEU A 11 19.91 3.27 6.57
CA LEU A 11 18.95 2.27 6.12
C LEU A 11 17.56 2.51 6.69
N VAL A 12 17.48 2.75 7.99
CA VAL A 12 16.21 3.01 8.68
C VAL A 12 15.59 4.34 8.22
N GLU A 13 16.38 5.38 7.99
CA GLU A 13 15.89 6.63 7.40
C GLU A 13 15.38 6.44 5.97
N ARG A 14 16.09 5.66 5.15
CA ARG A 14 15.67 5.35 3.79
C ARG A 14 14.35 4.57 3.78
N LEU A 15 14.20 3.61 4.69
CA LEU A 15 12.97 2.86 4.86
C LEU A 15 11.80 3.78 5.26
N LEU A 16 12.03 4.74 6.16
CA LEU A 16 11.01 5.73 6.53
C LEU A 16 10.63 6.60 5.33
N SER A 17 11.60 7.04 4.52
CA SER A 17 11.33 7.81 3.30
C SER A 17 10.41 7.05 2.34
N ILE A 18 10.77 5.80 1.99
CA ILE A 18 9.96 4.98 1.08
C ILE A 18 8.58 4.71 1.68
N THR A 19 8.49 4.48 3.00
CA THR A 19 7.21 4.26 3.68
C THR A 19 6.27 5.47 3.54
N ARG A 20 6.79 6.69 3.62
CA ARG A 20 6.01 7.92 3.37
C ARG A 20 5.62 8.08 1.90
N GLU A 21 6.48 7.67 0.97
CA GLU A 21 6.15 7.67 -0.46
C GLU A 21 5.00 6.69 -0.75
N ILE A 22 4.98 5.52 -0.10
CA ILE A 22 3.87 4.55 -0.19
C ILE A 22 2.58 5.16 0.38
N GLU A 23 2.64 5.73 1.59
CA GLU A 23 1.51 6.42 2.23
C GLU A 23 0.94 7.53 1.32
N GLN A 24 1.82 8.32 0.70
CA GLN A 24 1.41 9.35 -0.24
C GLN A 24 0.72 8.77 -1.48
N ALA A 25 1.29 7.72 -2.10
CA ALA A 25 0.67 7.07 -3.26
C ALA A 25 -0.71 6.51 -2.92
N ALA A 26 -0.85 5.86 -1.77
CA ALA A 26 -2.12 5.34 -1.27
C ALA A 26 -3.16 6.45 -1.05
N SER A 27 -2.76 7.58 -0.44
CA SER A 27 -3.66 8.74 -0.24
C SER A 27 -4.17 9.36 -1.54
N LEU A 28 -3.46 9.13 -2.65
CA LEU A 28 -3.84 9.56 -4.00
C LEU A 28 -4.57 8.46 -4.79
N ALA A 29 -4.88 7.32 -4.16
CA ALA A 29 -5.42 6.11 -4.76
C ALA A 29 -4.53 5.51 -5.88
N ASP A 30 -3.24 5.85 -5.91
CA ASP A 30 -2.25 5.28 -6.83
C ASP A 30 -1.70 3.95 -6.27
N TRP A 31 -2.59 2.96 -6.18
CA TRP A 31 -2.27 1.62 -5.68
C TRP A 31 -1.18 0.90 -6.48
N PRO A 32 -1.08 1.05 -7.82
CA PRO A 32 0.05 0.52 -8.58
C PRO A 32 1.41 1.08 -8.14
N GLU A 33 1.51 2.39 -7.90
CA GLU A 33 2.76 2.99 -7.43
C GLU A 33 3.07 2.57 -5.99
N ALA A 34 2.07 2.51 -5.10
CA ALA A 34 2.23 2.01 -3.75
C ALA A 34 2.78 0.56 -3.73
N ALA A 35 2.30 -0.30 -4.63
CA ALA A 35 2.80 -1.67 -4.79
C ALA A 35 4.25 -1.69 -5.30
N ARG A 36 4.57 -0.90 -6.33
CA ARG A 36 5.94 -0.79 -6.87
C ARG A 36 6.94 -0.32 -5.80
N LEU A 37 6.58 0.67 -5.00
CA LEU A 37 7.42 1.17 -3.90
C LEU A 37 7.59 0.12 -2.80
N THR A 38 6.57 -0.70 -2.53
CA THR A 38 6.65 -1.83 -1.59
C THR A 38 7.65 -2.88 -2.05
N GLU A 39 7.69 -3.21 -3.35
CA GLU A 39 8.68 -4.12 -3.93
C GLU A 39 10.11 -3.56 -3.78
N VAL A 40 10.30 -2.26 -3.98
CA VAL A 40 11.59 -1.58 -3.76
C VAL A 40 12.00 -1.61 -2.28
N ARG A 41 11.04 -1.46 -1.35
CA ARG A 41 11.29 -1.43 0.10
C ARG A 41 11.67 -2.81 0.66
N SER A 42 11.08 -3.87 0.12
CA SER A 42 11.19 -5.23 0.64
C SER A 42 12.63 -5.74 0.86
N PRO A 43 13.57 -5.64 -0.11
CA PRO A 43 14.96 -6.06 0.13
C PRO A 43 15.70 -5.21 1.18
N LEU A 44 15.32 -3.93 1.33
CA LEU A 44 15.93 -3.05 2.33
C LEU A 44 15.51 -3.43 3.76
N LEU A 45 14.26 -3.86 3.95
CA LEU A 45 13.79 -4.40 5.23
C LEU A 45 14.59 -5.66 5.61
N MET A 46 14.88 -6.53 4.64
CA MET A 46 15.69 -7.74 4.86
C MET A 46 17.18 -7.44 5.14
N SER A 47 17.62 -6.20 4.92
CA SER A 47 18.99 -5.75 5.19
C SER A 47 19.16 -5.15 6.60
N LEU A 48 18.08 -5.03 7.38
CA LEU A 48 18.13 -4.56 8.76
C LEU A 48 18.82 -5.59 9.65
N SER A 49 19.74 -5.11 10.49
CA SER A 49 20.28 -5.89 11.61
C SER A 49 19.28 -5.96 12.76
N ALA A 50 19.32 -7.04 13.55
CA ALA A 50 18.57 -7.13 14.79
C ALA A 50 19.09 -6.14 15.86
N ASP A 51 20.41 -5.92 15.87
CA ASP A 51 21.04 -4.94 16.75
C ASP A 51 20.88 -3.54 16.16
N GLN A 52 20.12 -2.70 16.85
CA GLN A 52 19.81 -1.33 16.44
C GLN A 52 20.04 -0.37 17.60
N GLU A 53 20.53 0.81 17.29
CA GLU A 53 20.63 1.91 18.25
C GLU A 53 19.21 2.36 18.69
N PRO A 54 19.04 2.88 19.92
CA PRO A 54 17.73 3.31 20.41
C PRO A 54 16.98 4.29 19.49
N ALA A 55 17.70 5.20 18.84
CA ALA A 55 17.13 6.15 17.89
C ALA A 55 16.59 5.46 16.63
N ALA A 56 17.28 4.44 16.12
CA ALA A 56 16.82 3.66 14.97
C ALA A 56 15.55 2.86 15.31
N LEU A 57 15.46 2.33 16.53
CA LEU A 57 14.26 1.63 17.03
C LEU A 57 13.03 2.55 17.13
N GLU A 58 13.21 3.84 17.44
CA GLU A 58 12.11 4.81 17.41
C GLU A 58 11.58 5.01 15.98
N ILE A 59 12.47 5.09 15.00
CA ILE A 59 12.07 5.23 13.59
C ILE A 59 11.40 3.94 13.09
N ILE A 60 11.91 2.77 13.45
CA ILE A 60 11.30 1.48 13.09
C ILE A 60 9.87 1.39 13.65
N ARG A 61 9.64 1.79 14.91
CA ARG A 61 8.29 1.84 15.49
C ARG A 61 7.37 2.80 14.73
N ARG A 62 7.91 3.92 14.25
CA ARG A 62 7.15 4.84 13.39
C ARG A 62 6.79 4.22 12.05
N ILE A 63 7.70 3.50 11.41
CA ILE A 63 7.43 2.76 10.16
C ILE A 63 6.29 1.76 10.38
N GLN A 64 6.37 0.97 11.46
CA GLN A 64 5.32 0.00 11.82
C GLN A 64 3.95 0.66 12.00
N SER A 65 3.90 1.80 12.69
CA SER A 65 2.64 2.54 12.88
C SER A 65 2.05 3.07 11.57
N ILE A 66 2.88 3.48 10.61
CA ILE A 66 2.40 3.90 9.28
C ILE A 66 1.90 2.69 8.50
N ASP A 67 2.65 1.59 8.51
CA ASP A 67 2.27 0.35 7.82
C ASP A 67 0.94 -0.21 8.34
N GLU A 68 0.70 -0.17 9.66
CA GLU A 68 -0.57 -0.57 10.27
C GLU A 68 -1.74 0.28 9.80
N ALA A 69 -1.57 1.61 9.77
CA ALA A 69 -2.59 2.54 9.30
C ALA A 69 -2.88 2.35 7.80
N LEU A 70 -1.83 2.21 7.00
CA LEU A 70 -1.91 1.98 5.57
C LEU A 70 -2.63 0.67 5.24
N LEU A 71 -2.37 -0.40 6.00
CA LEU A 71 -3.05 -1.68 5.79
C LEU A 71 -4.56 -1.56 6.04
N ALA A 72 -4.96 -0.87 7.12
CA ALA A 72 -6.37 -0.63 7.41
C ALA A 72 -7.06 0.21 6.32
N GLU A 73 -6.37 1.20 5.75
CA GLU A 73 -6.86 1.99 4.63
C GLU A 73 -7.01 1.16 3.36
N ALA A 74 -6.02 0.30 3.05
CA ALA A 74 -6.06 -0.59 1.90
C ALA A 74 -7.21 -1.60 1.99
N GLU A 75 -7.46 -2.20 3.16
CA GLU A 75 -8.60 -3.08 3.41
C GLU A 75 -9.93 -2.37 3.21
N THR A 76 -10.05 -1.15 3.74
CA THR A 76 -11.26 -0.32 3.56
C THR A 76 -11.51 -0.03 2.08
N THR A 77 -10.48 0.42 1.36
CA THR A 77 -10.58 0.75 -0.06
C THR A 77 -10.93 -0.47 -0.91
N GLN A 78 -10.34 -1.63 -0.61
CA GLN A 78 -10.65 -2.89 -1.30
C GLN A 78 -12.13 -3.28 -1.12
N ASN A 79 -12.65 -3.17 0.09
CA ASN A 79 -14.05 -3.48 0.38
C ASN A 79 -15.01 -2.54 -0.37
N GLU A 80 -14.72 -1.24 -0.38
CA GLU A 80 -15.51 -0.27 -1.13
C GLU A 80 -15.52 -0.57 -2.63
N LEU A 81 -14.35 -0.85 -3.22
CA LEU A 81 -14.24 -1.25 -4.63
C LEU A 81 -15.04 -2.51 -4.95
N HIS A 82 -15.04 -3.50 -4.06
CA HIS A 82 -15.83 -4.71 -4.24
C HIS A 82 -17.35 -4.44 -4.23
N VAL A 83 -17.81 -3.62 -3.29
CA VAL A 83 -19.23 -3.21 -3.21
C VAL A 83 -19.66 -2.46 -4.46
N GLU A 84 -18.85 -1.50 -4.92
CA GLU A 84 -19.15 -0.72 -6.14
C GLU A 84 -19.17 -1.60 -7.40
N PHE A 85 -18.28 -2.57 -7.49
CA PHE A 85 -18.25 -3.54 -8.58
C PHE A 85 -19.54 -4.38 -8.64
N GLU A 86 -19.96 -4.96 -7.51
CA GLU A 86 -21.20 -5.74 -7.44
C GLU A 86 -22.42 -4.88 -7.81
N ALA A 87 -22.47 -3.63 -7.34
CA ALA A 87 -23.54 -2.70 -7.68
C ALA A 87 -23.57 -2.38 -9.19
N ALA A 88 -22.41 -2.15 -9.81
CA ALA A 88 -22.30 -1.91 -11.25
C ALA A 88 -22.75 -3.12 -12.07
N MET A 89 -22.35 -4.34 -11.66
CA MET A 89 -22.77 -5.59 -12.30
C MET A 89 -24.28 -5.81 -12.16
N GLY A 90 -24.86 -5.53 -10.99
CA GLY A 90 -26.30 -5.58 -10.77
C GLY A 90 -27.08 -4.64 -11.71
N ARG A 91 -26.63 -3.39 -11.84
CA ARG A 91 -27.22 -2.41 -12.77
C ARG A 91 -27.14 -2.87 -14.22
N SER A 92 -26.01 -3.43 -14.63
CA SER A 92 -25.81 -3.96 -15.99
C SER A 92 -26.76 -5.13 -16.30
N ARG A 93 -26.91 -6.07 -15.35
CA ARG A 93 -27.87 -7.18 -15.47
C ARG A 93 -29.31 -6.69 -15.60
N ALA A 94 -29.73 -5.76 -14.74
CA ALA A 94 -31.08 -5.19 -14.78
C ALA A 94 -31.37 -4.49 -16.12
N ALA A 95 -30.44 -3.68 -16.62
CA ALA A 95 -30.58 -3.03 -17.93
C ALA A 95 -30.71 -4.06 -19.07
N GLY A 96 -29.95 -5.16 -19.01
CA GLY A 96 -30.07 -6.27 -19.94
C GLY A 96 -31.44 -6.95 -19.93
N GLU A 97 -32.02 -7.18 -18.75
CA GLU A 97 -33.38 -7.73 -18.63
C GLU A 97 -34.44 -6.79 -19.19
N TYR A 98 -34.38 -5.50 -18.86
CA TYR A 98 -35.31 -4.51 -19.42
C TYR A 98 -35.27 -4.49 -20.96
N LEU A 99 -34.07 -4.54 -21.55
CA LEU A 99 -33.92 -4.58 -23.01
C LEU A 99 -34.46 -5.88 -23.62
N ARG A 100 -34.35 -7.01 -22.92
CA ARG A 100 -34.95 -8.28 -23.34
C ARG A 100 -36.47 -8.22 -23.32
N THR A 101 -37.07 -7.76 -22.22
CA THR A 101 -38.53 -7.64 -22.09
C THR A 101 -39.11 -6.65 -23.09
N ALA A 102 -38.42 -5.55 -23.40
CA ALA A 102 -38.87 -4.58 -24.40
C ALA A 102 -38.81 -5.10 -25.86
N ARG A 103 -38.17 -6.25 -26.11
CA ARG A 103 -38.09 -6.89 -27.43
C ARG A 103 -39.08 -8.05 -27.60
N LEU A 104 -39.82 -8.40 -26.56
CA LEU A 104 -40.92 -9.38 -26.57
C LEU A 104 -42.26 -8.66 -26.76
#